data_AF-D9CI69-F1
#
_entry.id   AF-D9CI69-F1
#
_cell.length_a   1.000
_cell.length_b   1.000
_cell.length_c   1.000
_cell.angle_alpha   90.00
_cell.angle_beta   90.00
_cell.angle_gamma   90.00
#
_symmetry.space_group_name_H-M   'P 1'
#
loop_
_entity.id
_entity.type
_entity.pdbx_description
1 polymer ?
#
loop_
_entity_poly.entity_id
_entity_poly.type
_entity_poly.pdbx_seq_one_letter_code
_entity_poly.pdbx_strand_id
1 'polypeptide(L)'
;YWDCCKASCGWPGKISLASGSNPVTSCDASDNPLTNYNAVSGCNSGSTYMCSNQSPWAVSDTLSYGFAATTISGGTEASWCCACYQLTFTSSSIAGKSLIVQATNTGGDLGSNQFDLAMPGGGVG
;
A
#
# COMPACT_ATOMS: atom_id res chain seq x y z
N TYR A 1 -5.17 -4.54 6.82
CA TYR A 1 -6.28 -3.59 6.65
C TYR A 1 -6.85 -3.60 5.23
N TRP A 2 -8.02 -2.98 5.06
CA TRP A 2 -8.55 -2.47 3.80
C TRP A 2 -9.64 -1.42 4.10
N ASP A 3 -9.27 -0.15 4.08
CA ASP A 3 -10.15 0.99 4.40
C ASP A 3 -10.75 1.68 3.16
N CYS A 4 -10.38 1.21 1.96
CA CYS A 4 -10.68 1.81 0.65
C CYS A 4 -10.14 3.22 0.44
N CYS A 5 -9.44 3.84 1.40
CA CYS A 5 -8.96 5.19 1.29
C CYS A 5 -7.93 5.32 0.17
N LYS A 6 -7.84 6.50 -0.45
CA LYS A 6 -6.71 6.80 -1.33
C LYS A 6 -5.40 6.65 -0.53
N ALA A 7 -4.51 5.80 -1.03
CA ALA A 7 -3.22 5.51 -0.41
C ALA A 7 -2.32 6.77 -0.35
N SER A 8 -1.56 6.96 0.73
CA SER A 8 -0.77 8.17 0.96
C SER A 8 0.30 8.39 -0.11
N CYS A 9 0.93 7.33 -0.63
CA CYS A 9 1.92 7.41 -1.71
C CYS A 9 1.28 7.65 -3.09
N GLY A 10 -0.06 7.74 -3.17
CA GLY A 10 -0.80 8.18 -4.35
C GLY A 10 -0.84 9.70 -4.52
N TRP A 11 -0.32 10.46 -3.55
CA TRP A 11 -0.16 11.91 -3.65
C TRP A 11 1.16 12.29 -4.35
N PRO A 12 1.15 13.27 -5.27
CA PRO A 12 2.38 13.83 -5.82
C PRO A 12 3.30 14.40 -4.74
N GLY A 13 4.62 14.34 -4.97
CA GLY A 13 5.62 14.93 -4.07
C GLY A 13 5.96 14.13 -2.82
N LYS A 14 5.37 12.94 -2.63
CA LYS A 14 5.70 12.04 -1.52
C LYS A 14 7.09 11.41 -1.63
N ILE A 15 7.55 11.16 -2.85
CA ILE A 15 8.88 10.63 -3.17
C ILE A 15 9.36 11.19 -4.52
N SER A 16 10.67 11.27 -4.71
CA SER A 16 11.29 11.47 -6.03
C SER A 16 11.12 10.22 -6.88
N LEU A 17 10.15 10.24 -7.78
CA LEU A 17 9.87 9.14 -8.69
C LEU A 17 10.90 9.06 -9.82
N ALA A 18 11.19 7.85 -10.29
CA ALA A 18 12.00 7.66 -11.49
C ALA A 18 11.31 8.31 -12.72
N SER A 19 12.12 8.76 -13.69
CA SER A 19 11.58 9.34 -14.92
C SER A 19 10.57 8.40 -15.60
N GLY A 20 9.41 8.93 -15.96
CA GLY A 20 8.31 8.15 -16.55
C GLY A 20 7.45 7.36 -15.54
N SER A 21 7.74 7.44 -14.23
CA SER A 21 6.91 6.84 -13.19
C SER A 21 5.87 7.82 -12.65
N ASN A 22 4.80 7.27 -12.06
CA ASN A 22 3.71 8.02 -11.45
C ASN A 22 3.56 7.67 -9.96
N PRO A 23 2.86 8.51 -9.17
CA PRO A 23 2.41 8.12 -7.84
C PRO A 23 1.56 6.84 -7.88
N VAL A 24 1.34 6.22 -6.72
CA VAL A 24 0.46 5.04 -6.64
C VAL A 24 -0.92 5.41 -7.22
N THR A 25 -1.38 4.62 -8.19
CA THR A 25 -2.64 4.90 -8.88
C THR A 25 -3.81 4.77 -7.91
N SER A 26 -4.77 5.69 -8.00
CA SER A 26 -6.05 5.60 -7.29
C SER A 26 -7.17 5.29 -8.29
N CYS A 27 -8.28 4.75 -7.82
CA CYS A 27 -9.43 4.43 -8.65
C CYS A 27 -10.67 5.21 -8.23
N ASP A 28 -11.64 5.33 -9.14
CA ASP A 28 -13.00 5.76 -8.76
C ASP A 28 -13.77 4.64 -8.06
N ALA A 29 -15.02 4.92 -7.65
CA ALA A 29 -15.86 3.94 -6.95
C ALA A 29 -16.24 2.70 -7.80
N SER A 30 -16.01 2.75 -9.12
CA SER A 30 -16.23 1.64 -10.05
C SER A 30 -14.91 0.95 -10.43
N ASP A 31 -13.84 1.21 -9.69
CA ASP A 31 -12.51 0.63 -9.87
C ASP A 31 -11.81 1.02 -11.19
N ASN A 32 -12.22 2.14 -11.80
CA ASN A 32 -11.50 2.68 -12.96
C ASN A 32 -10.27 3.46 -12.50
N PRO A 33 -9.07 3.20 -13.05
CA PRO A 33 -7.85 3.91 -12.68
C PRO A 33 -7.90 5.37 -13.10
N LEU A 34 -7.47 6.25 -12.21
CA LEU A 34 -7.50 7.69 -12.40
C LEU A 34 -6.08 8.24 -12.64
N THR A 35 -5.98 9.19 -13.58
CA THR A 35 -4.73 9.90 -13.89
C THR A 35 -4.60 11.23 -13.16
N ASN A 36 -5.66 11.70 -12.50
CA ASN A 36 -5.60 12.88 -11.64
C ASN A 36 -5.11 12.50 -10.23
N TYR A 37 -3.79 12.47 -10.05
CA TYR A 37 -3.16 12.16 -8.76
C TYR A 37 -3.43 13.20 -7.66
N ASN A 38 -3.97 14.38 -7.99
CA ASN A 38 -4.37 15.40 -7.00
C ASN A 38 -5.83 15.26 -6.55
N ALA A 39 -6.59 14.29 -7.08
CA ALA A 39 -7.98 14.09 -6.68
C ALA A 39 -8.08 13.64 -5.22
N VAL A 40 -9.14 14.11 -4.54
CA VAL A 40 -9.32 13.97 -3.09
C VAL A 40 -9.78 12.55 -2.74
N SER A 41 -9.27 12.02 -1.63
CA SER A 41 -9.65 10.71 -1.08
C SER A 41 -11.14 10.66 -0.74
N GLY A 42 -11.81 9.53 -0.99
CA GLY A 42 -13.16 9.26 -0.51
C GLY A 42 -13.28 9.36 1.02
N CYS A 43 -12.21 9.06 1.75
CA CYS A 43 -12.13 9.21 3.21
C CYS A 43 -12.01 10.67 3.68
N ASN A 44 -11.89 11.62 2.75
CA ASN A 44 -11.86 13.06 2.99
C ASN A 44 -12.90 13.78 2.12
N SER A 45 -14.07 13.17 1.93
CA SER A 45 -15.19 13.71 1.14
C SER A 45 -14.90 13.89 -0.35
N GLY A 46 -13.90 13.19 -0.89
CA GLY A 46 -13.62 13.10 -2.31
C GLY A 46 -14.23 11.88 -2.99
N SER A 47 -13.67 11.47 -4.12
CA SER A 47 -14.19 10.39 -4.97
C SER A 47 -13.10 9.44 -5.48
N THR A 48 -11.99 9.34 -4.75
CA THR A 48 -10.88 8.45 -5.11
C THR A 48 -10.56 7.46 -4.00
N TYR A 49 -10.27 6.23 -4.39
CA TYR A 49 -10.15 5.08 -3.52
C TYR A 49 -8.91 4.26 -3.88
N MET A 50 -8.51 3.34 -3.01
CA MET A 50 -7.53 2.30 -3.36
C MET A 50 -8.11 1.38 -4.45
N CYS A 51 -7.33 1.11 -5.49
CA CYS A 51 -7.74 0.21 -6.57
C CYS A 51 -7.78 -1.26 -6.11
N SER A 52 -8.73 -2.05 -6.60
CA SER A 52 -8.88 -3.46 -6.23
C SER A 52 -7.68 -4.30 -6.66
N ASN A 53 -6.99 -3.93 -7.74
CA ASN A 53 -5.76 -4.58 -8.20
C ASN A 53 -4.57 -4.39 -7.26
N GLN A 54 -4.71 -3.55 -6.23
CA GLN A 54 -3.74 -3.43 -5.13
C GLN A 54 -4.02 -4.43 -4.01
N SER A 55 -4.58 -5.59 -4.36
CA SER A 55 -4.78 -6.75 -3.48
C SER A 55 -3.60 -7.73 -3.57
N PRO A 56 -3.38 -8.58 -2.56
CA PRO A 56 -2.31 -9.56 -2.60
C PRO A 56 -2.71 -10.80 -3.40
N TRP A 57 -1.72 -11.51 -3.93
CA TRP A 57 -1.92 -12.76 -4.65
C TRP A 57 -0.77 -13.73 -4.39
N ALA A 58 -1.07 -15.03 -4.46
CA ALA A 58 -0.07 -16.09 -4.36
C ALA A 58 0.63 -16.29 -5.72
N VAL A 59 1.95 -16.42 -5.67
CA VAL A 59 2.79 -16.85 -6.80
C VAL A 59 3.03 -18.36 -6.73
N SER A 60 3.20 -18.87 -5.52
CA SER A 60 3.36 -20.29 -5.20
C SER A 60 2.87 -20.54 -3.77
N ASP A 61 2.99 -21.78 -3.29
CA ASP A 61 2.65 -22.13 -1.91
C ASP A 61 3.52 -21.40 -0.87
N THR A 62 4.70 -20.89 -1.26
CA THR A 62 5.68 -20.27 -0.36
C THR A 62 5.96 -18.80 -0.66
N LEU A 63 5.43 -18.25 -1.76
CA LEU A 63 5.64 -16.86 -2.16
C LEU A 63 4.34 -16.20 -2.58
N SER A 64 4.12 -15.00 -2.04
CA SER A 64 3.05 -14.09 -2.46
C SER A 64 3.61 -12.70 -2.79
N TYR A 65 2.84 -11.93 -3.55
CA TYR A 65 3.04 -10.49 -3.72
C TYR A 65 1.85 -9.72 -3.13
N GLY A 66 2.06 -8.45 -2.81
CA GLY A 66 0.99 -7.58 -2.35
C GLY A 66 1.43 -6.15 -2.07
N PHE A 67 0.65 -5.50 -1.20
CA PHE A 67 0.80 -4.09 -0.87
C PHE A 67 0.63 -3.90 0.64
N ALA A 68 1.21 -2.82 1.17
CA ALA A 68 1.12 -2.52 2.59
C ALA A 68 1.13 -1.02 2.87
N ALA A 69 0.50 -0.63 3.99
CA ALA A 69 0.86 0.58 4.69
C ALA A 69 2.07 0.29 5.59
N THR A 70 3.01 1.23 5.70
CA THR A 70 4.21 1.01 6.52
C THR A 70 4.70 2.26 7.22
N THR A 71 5.40 2.03 8.34
CA THR A 71 6.29 2.98 9.00
C THR A 71 7.63 2.30 9.22
N ILE A 72 8.70 2.82 8.61
CA ILE A 72 10.05 2.27 8.76
C ILE A 72 10.88 3.19 9.66
N SER A 73 11.47 2.63 10.71
CA SER A 73 12.26 3.42 11.65
C SER A 73 13.46 4.07 11.01
N GLY A 74 13.68 5.35 11.32
CA GLY A 74 14.74 6.15 10.73
C GLY A 74 14.43 6.67 9.32
N GLY A 75 13.25 6.35 8.78
CA GLY A 75 12.79 6.83 7.48
C GLY A 75 11.63 7.82 7.57
N THR A 76 11.20 8.27 6.39
CA THR A 76 9.96 9.02 6.15
C THR A 76 9.25 8.45 4.93
N GLU A 77 8.06 8.95 4.60
CA GLU A 77 7.37 8.58 3.34
C GLU A 77 8.27 8.74 2.11
N ALA A 78 9.17 9.73 2.09
CA ALA A 78 10.12 9.92 0.98
C ALA A 78 11.13 8.76 0.82
N SER A 79 11.34 7.96 1.87
CA SER A 79 12.24 6.80 1.85
C SER A 79 11.53 5.47 1.56
N TRP A 80 10.25 5.34 1.90
CA TRP A 80 9.53 4.06 1.77
C TRP A 80 8.43 4.07 0.72
N CYS A 81 7.89 5.22 0.32
CA CYS A 81 6.82 5.24 -0.69
C CYS A 81 7.30 4.58 -1.98
N CYS A 82 6.49 3.64 -2.48
CA CYS A 82 6.75 2.83 -3.65
C CYS A 82 7.93 1.83 -3.52
N ALA A 83 8.64 1.79 -2.39
CA ALA A 83 9.68 0.81 -2.13
C ALA A 83 9.07 -0.58 -1.98
N CYS A 84 9.83 -1.61 -2.34
CA CYS A 84 9.44 -3.00 -2.16
C CYS A 84 10.27 -3.67 -1.07
N TYR A 85 9.60 -4.50 -0.26
CA TYR A 85 10.22 -5.24 0.84
C TYR A 85 9.84 -6.71 0.73
N GLN A 86 10.81 -7.61 0.88
CA GLN A 86 10.53 -9.02 1.08
C GLN A 86 10.38 -9.29 2.57
N LEU A 87 9.18 -9.68 2.98
CA LEU A 87 8.87 -10.11 4.34
C LEU A 87 8.97 -11.62 4.40
N THR A 88 9.76 -12.14 5.35
CA THR A 88 9.75 -13.56 5.70
C THR A 88 9.06 -13.72 7.04
N PHE A 89 7.92 -14.42 7.07
CA PHE A 89 7.16 -14.61 8.31
C PHE A 89 7.94 -15.49 9.29
N THR A 90 7.98 -15.11 10.56
CA THR A 90 8.78 -15.81 11.60
C THR A 90 7.92 -16.58 12.61
N SER A 91 6.59 -16.49 12.51
CA SER A 91 5.65 -17.09 13.45
C SER A 91 4.33 -17.49 12.77
N SER A 92 3.42 -18.10 13.55
CA SER A 92 2.13 -18.67 13.11
C SER A 92 2.25 -19.84 12.12
N SER A 93 1.14 -20.24 11.49
CA SER A 93 1.08 -21.32 10.51
C SER A 93 1.76 -21.00 9.16
N ILE A 94 2.14 -19.75 8.94
CA ILE A 94 2.80 -19.29 7.69
C ILE A 94 4.29 -18.97 7.88
N ALA A 95 4.89 -19.33 9.02
CA ALA A 95 6.31 -19.13 9.25
C ALA A 95 7.17 -19.74 8.13
N GLY A 96 8.19 -19.01 7.68
CA GLY A 96 9.06 -19.39 6.56
C GLY A 96 8.52 -19.04 5.17
N LYS A 97 7.23 -18.71 5.01
CA LYS A 97 6.71 -18.17 3.75
C LYS A 97 7.16 -16.73 3.55
N SER A 98 7.19 -16.31 2.30
CA SER A 98 7.59 -14.96 1.89
C SER A 98 6.43 -14.19 1.28
N LEU A 99 6.33 -12.91 1.62
CA LEU A 99 5.45 -11.94 0.97
C LEU A 99 6.29 -10.74 0.54
N ILE A 100 6.35 -10.48 -0.76
CA ILE A 100 6.98 -9.26 -1.27
C ILE A 100 5.90 -8.18 -1.40
N VAL A 101 6.05 -7.08 -0.67
CA VAL A 101 5.08 -5.98 -0.66
C VAL A 101 5.66 -4.72 -1.26
N GLN A 102 4.83 -3.96 -1.97
CA GLN A 102 5.09 -2.54 -2.21
C GLN A 102 4.45 -1.70 -1.10
N ALA A 103 5.22 -0.77 -0.53
CA ALA A 103 4.71 0.22 0.41
C ALA A 103 3.96 1.32 -0.35
N THR A 104 2.63 1.36 -0.21
CA THR A 104 1.76 2.32 -0.92
C THR A 104 1.12 3.35 0.00
N ASN A 105 1.16 3.11 1.31
CA ASN A 105 0.52 3.96 2.29
C ASN A 105 1.37 4.09 3.57
N THR A 106 0.98 5.01 4.45
CA THR A 106 1.44 5.07 5.84
C THR A 106 0.24 5.30 6.76
N GLY A 107 0.40 5.04 8.05
CA GLY A 107 -0.64 5.25 9.06
C GLY A 107 -0.04 5.89 10.31
N GLY A 108 -0.76 6.83 10.92
CA GLY A 108 -0.28 7.56 12.11
C GLY A 108 -0.29 6.71 13.39
N ASP A 109 -1.05 5.62 13.37
CA ASP A 109 -1.16 4.61 14.42
C ASP A 109 -0.14 3.47 14.28
N LEU A 110 0.57 3.40 13.15
CA LEU A 110 1.59 2.39 12.91
C LEU A 110 2.83 2.62 13.78
N GLY A 111 3.21 1.59 14.53
CA GLY A 111 4.45 1.54 15.29
C GLY A 111 5.70 1.42 14.42
N SER A 112 6.85 1.36 15.09
CA SER A 112 8.16 1.17 14.48
C SER A 112 8.23 -0.13 13.65
N ASN A 113 8.64 -0.02 12.39
CA ASN A 113 8.79 -1.13 11.44
C ASN A 113 7.51 -1.96 11.24
N GLN A 114 6.34 -1.35 11.44
CA GLN A 114 5.07 -2.02 11.24
C GLN A 114 4.70 -2.03 9.76
N PHE A 115 4.23 -3.19 9.30
CA PHE A 115 3.61 -3.38 8.00
C PHE A 115 2.16 -3.78 8.22
N ASP A 116 1.23 -2.93 7.80
CA ASP A 116 -0.18 -3.28 7.74
C ASP A 116 -0.50 -3.77 6.33
N LEU A 117 -0.76 -5.07 6.20
CA LEU A 117 -0.91 -5.73 4.91
C LEU A 117 -2.30 -5.42 4.31
N ALA A 118 -2.31 -4.92 3.07
CA ALA A 118 -3.54 -4.63 2.36
C ALA A 118 -4.21 -5.94 1.94
N MET A 119 -5.37 -6.25 2.51
CA MET A 119 -6.16 -7.46 2.25
C MET A 119 -7.64 -7.10 2.31
N PRO A 120 -8.40 -7.13 1.20
CA PRO A 120 -9.84 -6.88 1.22
C PRO A 120 -10.55 -7.72 2.29
N GLY A 121 -11.33 -7.07 3.16
CA GLY A 121 -11.98 -7.70 4.31
C GLY A 121 -11.13 -7.78 5.58
N GLY A 122 -9.90 -7.28 5.57
CA GLY A 122 -8.98 -7.28 6.71
C GLY A 122 -9.26 -6.21 7.79
N GLY A 123 -10.35 -5.45 7.69
CA GLY A 123 -10.73 -4.38 8.62
C GLY A 123 -10.44 -2.96 8.08
N VAL A 124 -11.36 -2.02 8.33
CA VAL A 124 -11.30 -0.63 7.83
C VAL A 124 -10.52 0.33 8.73
N GLY A 125 -10.05 -0.14 9.89
CA GLY A 125 -9.32 0.63 10.91
C GLY A 125 -9.05 -0.24 12.13
#